data_AF-A0A357IFW7-F1
#
_entry.id   AF-A0A357IFW7-F1
#
_cell.length_a   1.000
_cell.length_b   1.000
_cell.length_c   1.000
_cell.angle_alpha   90.00
_cell.angle_beta   90.00
_cell.angle_gamma   90.00
#
_symmetry.space_group_name_H-M   'P 1'
#
loop_
_entity.id
_entity.type
_entity.pdbx_description
1 polymer ?
#
loop_
_entity_poly.entity_id
_entity_poly.type
_entity_poly.pdbx_seq_one_letter_code
_entity_poly.pdbx_strand_id
1 'polypeptide(L)'
;MQQIGDCGVDCGNLGFQLLDAGFGLAFKERQRAYQAYVARGANAGKTDNRAIAAETLALREERARLLGYDNFAAFKLETEMAQNPANVRELLMQVWKPARAAAEADAAILAQMLHSDGFEGPLEPWDWHFYSNLRRQKLHDLDEAELKPYLQLDRMAEGSQIFGRSMAKSVVLIRRARRIPDSRQPAQRYHQVHR
;
A
#
# COMPACT_ATOMS: atom_id res chain seq x y z
N MET A 1 -7.24 -34.97 -57.39
CA MET A 1 -6.50 -35.18 -56.12
C MET A 1 -5.21 -34.38 -56.21
N GLN A 2 -5.35 -33.05 -56.14
CA GLN A 2 -4.45 -32.10 -56.78
C GLN A 2 -3.63 -31.35 -55.72
N GLN A 3 -2.31 -31.54 -55.83
CA GLN A 3 -1.22 -30.63 -55.49
C GLN A 3 -1.01 -30.22 -54.02
N ILE A 4 0.13 -30.69 -53.53
CA ILE A 4 0.97 -30.10 -52.49
C ILE A 4 1.30 -28.66 -52.91
N GLY A 5 0.84 -27.69 -52.12
CA GLY A 5 1.18 -26.28 -52.24
C GLY A 5 1.85 -25.81 -50.97
N ASP A 6 3.06 -25.28 -51.12
CA ASP A 6 3.87 -24.63 -50.10
C ASP A 6 3.07 -23.59 -49.30
N CYS A 7 3.17 -23.66 -47.97
CA CYS A 7 3.22 -22.49 -47.11
C CYS A 7 4.35 -22.72 -46.10
N GLY A 8 5.56 -22.35 -46.53
CA GLY A 8 6.67 -22.12 -45.61
C GLY A 8 6.43 -20.86 -44.78
N VAL A 9 7.06 -20.86 -43.60
CA VAL A 9 7.39 -19.70 -42.77
C VAL A 9 6.21 -19.03 -42.05
N ASP A 10 6.09 -19.35 -40.75
CA ASP A 10 5.66 -18.49 -39.62
C ASP A 10 4.79 -19.18 -38.55
N CYS A 11 5.26 -20.31 -38.02
CA CYS A 11 4.75 -20.85 -36.75
C CYS A 11 5.38 -20.19 -35.51
N GLY A 12 6.25 -19.18 -35.68
CA GLY A 12 6.98 -18.52 -34.59
C GLY A 12 6.31 -17.30 -33.96
N ASN A 13 5.23 -16.77 -34.56
CA ASN A 13 4.68 -15.46 -34.16
C ASN A 13 3.32 -15.53 -33.44
N LEU A 14 2.71 -16.71 -33.34
CA LEU A 14 1.41 -16.91 -32.68
C LEU A 14 1.51 -16.96 -31.14
N GLY A 15 2.72 -17.08 -30.58
CA GLY A 15 2.97 -17.02 -29.13
C GLY A 15 2.99 -15.59 -28.56
N PHE A 16 3.28 -14.59 -29.39
CA PHE A 16 3.38 -13.19 -28.95
C PHE A 16 2.02 -12.47 -28.99
N GLN A 17 1.20 -12.76 -30.01
CA GLN A 17 -0.11 -12.10 -30.19
C GLN A 17 -1.17 -12.45 -29.13
N LEU A 18 -1.03 -13.60 -28.44
CA LEU A 18 -1.92 -13.97 -27.33
C LEU A 18 -1.51 -13.33 -25.98
N LEU A 19 -0.26 -12.90 -25.82
CA LEU A 19 0.23 -12.17 -24.64
C LEU A 19 -0.25 -10.71 -24.65
N ASP A 20 -0.34 -10.09 -25.83
CA ASP A 20 -0.73 -8.68 -25.98
C ASP A 20 -2.17 -8.40 -25.54
N ALA A 21 -3.10 -9.32 -25.82
CA ALA A 21 -4.51 -9.16 -25.43
C ALA A 21 -4.73 -9.32 -23.91
N GLY A 22 -4.00 -10.25 -23.28
CA GLY A 22 -4.08 -10.49 -21.83
C GLY A 22 -3.46 -9.36 -21.01
N PHE A 23 -2.34 -8.82 -21.46
CA PHE A 23 -1.66 -7.72 -20.77
C PHE A 23 -2.44 -6.39 -20.89
N GLY A 24 -3.02 -6.11 -22.06
CA GLY A 24 -3.87 -4.93 -22.27
C GLY A 24 -5.17 -4.95 -21.45
N LEU A 25 -5.79 -6.12 -21.26
CA LEU A 25 -6.95 -6.29 -20.37
C LEU A 25 -6.56 -6.10 -18.90
N ALA A 26 -5.41 -6.65 -18.48
CA ALA A 26 -4.91 -6.46 -17.13
C ALA A 26 -4.59 -4.99 -16.81
N PHE A 27 -4.07 -4.23 -17.78
CA PHE A 27 -3.81 -2.80 -17.64
C PHE A 27 -5.08 -1.99 -17.32
N LYS A 28 -6.16 -2.22 -18.08
CA LYS A 28 -7.45 -1.54 -17.86
C LYS A 28 -8.09 -1.88 -16.51
N GLU A 29 -7.98 -3.13 -16.06
CA GLU A 29 -8.52 -3.53 -14.76
C GLU A 29 -7.71 -2.94 -13.59
N ARG A 30 -6.38 -2.82 -13.72
CA ARG A 30 -5.53 -2.11 -12.74
C ARG A 30 -5.94 -0.64 -12.63
N GLN A 31 -6.09 0.02 -13.78
CA GLN A 31 -6.55 1.41 -13.83
C GLN A 31 -7.93 1.57 -13.15
N ARG A 32 -8.88 0.71 -13.49
CA ARG A 32 -10.23 0.73 -12.91
C ARG A 32 -10.21 0.51 -11.40
N ALA A 33 -9.45 -0.47 -10.92
CA ALA A 33 -9.32 -0.76 -9.50
C ALA A 33 -8.70 0.42 -8.74
N TYR A 34 -7.65 1.02 -9.29
CA TYR A 34 -7.00 2.20 -8.70
C TYR A 34 -7.94 3.41 -8.64
N GLN A 35 -8.62 3.72 -9.75
CA GLN A 35 -9.59 4.82 -9.81
C GLN A 35 -10.74 4.60 -8.82
N ALA A 36 -11.26 3.38 -8.72
CA ALA A 36 -12.29 3.03 -7.75
C ALA A 36 -11.78 3.21 -6.31
N TYR A 37 -10.53 2.85 -6.02
CA TYR A 37 -9.91 3.04 -4.71
C TYR A 37 -9.74 4.51 -4.33
N VAL A 38 -9.23 5.33 -5.26
CA VAL A 38 -9.00 6.78 -5.05
C VAL A 38 -10.30 7.56 -4.93
N ALA A 39 -11.34 7.16 -5.66
CA ALA A 39 -12.65 7.81 -5.60
C ALA A 39 -13.43 7.53 -4.31
N ARG A 40 -12.98 6.60 -3.44
CA ARG A 40 -13.65 6.32 -2.18
C ARG A 40 -13.69 7.55 -1.29
N GLY A 41 -14.89 7.94 -0.86
CA GLY A 41 -15.10 9.14 -0.05
C GLY A 41 -15.19 10.44 -0.85
N ALA A 42 -15.05 10.39 -2.18
CA ALA A 42 -15.22 11.53 -3.09
C ALA A 42 -16.32 11.29 -4.13
N ASN A 43 -17.08 10.19 -4.02
CA ASN A 43 -18.22 9.89 -4.86
C ASN A 43 -19.40 10.78 -4.44
N ALA A 44 -20.04 11.44 -5.41
CA ALA A 44 -21.23 12.25 -5.16
C ALA A 44 -22.32 11.43 -4.46
N GLY A 45 -22.89 11.97 -3.38
CA GLY A 45 -23.97 11.33 -2.62
C GLY A 45 -23.69 11.26 -1.12
N LYS A 46 -24.28 10.25 -0.45
CA LYS A 46 -24.26 10.10 1.02
C LYS A 46 -22.88 9.75 1.60
N THR A 47 -21.91 9.39 0.77
CA THR A 47 -20.55 8.99 1.16
C THR A 47 -19.49 10.01 0.75
N ASP A 48 -19.90 11.22 0.34
CA ASP A 48 -18.98 12.31 0.02
C ASP A 48 -18.47 12.97 1.30
N ASN A 49 -17.17 12.85 1.53
CA ASN A 49 -16.50 13.38 2.72
C ASN A 49 -15.85 14.75 2.45
N ARG A 50 -15.91 15.29 1.22
CA ARG A 50 -15.22 16.55 0.89
C ARG A 50 -15.80 17.74 1.64
N ALA A 51 -17.13 17.85 1.71
CA ALA A 51 -17.82 18.90 2.46
C ALA A 51 -17.54 18.76 3.97
N ILE A 52 -17.62 17.54 4.50
CA ILE A 52 -17.34 17.24 5.91
C ILE A 52 -15.89 17.60 6.26
N ALA A 53 -14.92 17.31 5.38
CA ALA A 53 -13.52 17.66 5.59
C ALA A 53 -13.31 19.17 5.59
N ALA A 54 -13.95 19.92 4.68
CA ALA A 54 -13.87 21.37 4.62
C ALA A 54 -14.47 22.03 5.88
N GLU A 55 -15.64 21.57 6.31
CA GLU A 55 -16.27 22.03 7.55
C GLU A 55 -15.39 21.70 8.77
N THR A 56 -14.84 20.49 8.83
CA THR A 56 -13.93 20.08 9.91
C THR A 56 -12.68 20.96 9.98
N LEU A 57 -12.12 21.37 8.84
CA LEU A 57 -10.98 22.28 8.81
C LEU A 57 -11.35 23.69 9.29
N ALA A 58 -12.50 24.21 8.88
CA ALA A 58 -13.00 25.51 9.34
C ALA A 58 -13.24 25.51 10.86
N LEU A 59 -13.90 24.48 11.40
CA LEU A 59 -14.15 24.33 12.83
C LEU A 59 -12.85 24.17 13.64
N ARG A 60 -11.85 23.48 13.08
CA ARG A 60 -10.52 23.34 13.71
C ARG A 60 -9.78 24.67 13.76
N GLU A 61 -9.89 25.47 12.71
CA GLU A 61 -9.30 26.81 12.66
C GLU A 61 -9.99 27.76 13.66
N GLU A 62 -11.33 27.79 13.68
CA GLU A 62 -12.10 28.58 14.63
C GLU A 62 -11.74 28.22 16.08
N ARG A 63 -11.67 26.93 16.40
CA ARG A 63 -11.25 26.44 17.71
C ARG A 63 -9.87 26.95 18.11
N ALA A 64 -8.90 26.95 17.19
CA ALA A 64 -7.55 27.42 17.48
C ALA A 64 -7.53 28.92 17.79
N ARG A 65 -8.25 29.72 16.99
CA ARG A 65 -8.36 31.18 17.17
C ARG A 65 -9.04 31.53 18.50
N LEU A 66 -10.11 30.83 18.87
CA LEU A 66 -10.81 31.05 20.14
C LEU A 66 -9.92 30.77 21.37
N LEU A 67 -8.97 29.85 21.24
CA LEU A 67 -8.00 29.52 22.29
C LEU A 67 -6.74 30.40 22.25
N GLY A 68 -6.65 31.35 21.31
CA GLY A 68 -5.53 32.29 21.19
C GLY A 68 -4.32 31.76 20.42
N TYR A 69 -4.46 30.67 19.64
CA TYR A 69 -3.40 30.12 18.79
C TYR A 69 -3.55 30.58 17.34
N ASP A 70 -2.42 30.72 16.63
CA ASP A 70 -2.41 31.16 15.21
C ASP A 70 -3.03 30.13 14.25
N ASN A 71 -2.89 28.84 14.56
CA ASN A 71 -3.41 27.75 13.74
C ASN A 71 -3.64 26.48 14.56
N PHE A 72 -4.42 25.55 14.00
CA PHE A 72 -4.75 24.30 14.67
C PHE A 72 -3.54 23.39 14.91
N ALA A 73 -2.51 23.47 14.06
CA ALA A 73 -1.30 22.66 14.25
C ALA A 73 -0.51 23.12 15.48
N ALA A 74 -0.39 24.43 15.71
CA ALA A 74 0.24 24.98 16.91
C ALA A 74 -0.52 24.56 18.17
N PHE A 75 -1.86 24.64 18.15
CA PHE A 75 -2.69 24.16 19.26
C PHE A 75 -2.49 22.66 19.52
N LYS A 76 -2.47 21.82 18.48
CA LYS A 76 -2.37 20.37 18.64
C LYS A 76 -0.97 19.92 19.09
N LEU A 77 0.08 20.63 18.70
CA LEU A 77 1.47 20.25 18.95
C LEU A 77 2.00 20.69 20.31
N GLU A 78 1.28 21.53 21.06
CA GLU A 78 1.70 22.00 22.39
C GLU A 78 1.99 20.85 23.36
N THR A 79 1.17 19.81 23.36
CA THR A 79 1.35 18.62 24.22
C THR A 79 2.21 17.53 23.59
N GLU A 80 2.57 17.67 22.32
CA GLU A 80 3.29 16.66 21.56
C GLU A 80 4.79 16.93 21.62
N MET A 81 5.61 15.88 21.47
CA MET A 81 7.08 16.01 21.58
C MET A 81 7.69 16.94 20.54
N ALA A 82 7.01 17.19 19.41
CA ALA A 82 7.51 18.06 18.36
C ALA A 82 7.39 19.56 18.69
N GLN A 83 6.53 19.94 19.65
CA GLN A 83 6.32 21.29 20.21
C GLN A 83 5.81 22.37 19.23
N ASN A 84 6.36 22.48 18.02
CA ASN A 84 6.05 23.52 17.05
C ASN A 84 5.91 22.95 15.62
N PRO A 85 4.95 23.43 14.82
CA PRO A 85 4.85 23.13 13.39
C PRO A 85 6.15 23.24 12.59
N ALA A 86 7.04 24.18 12.91
CA ALA A 86 8.32 24.36 12.23
C ALA A 86 9.24 23.13 12.37
N ASN A 87 9.35 22.57 13.58
CA ASN A 87 10.15 21.37 13.85
C ASN A 87 9.61 20.15 13.08
N VAL A 88 8.27 20.02 13.02
CA VAL A 88 7.63 18.96 12.23
C VAL A 88 7.99 19.12 10.75
N ARG A 89 7.90 20.35 10.21
CA ARG A 89 8.23 20.61 8.82
C ARG A 89 9.70 20.33 8.53
N GLU A 90 10.61 20.70 9.43
CA GLU A 90 12.03 20.42 9.27
C GLU A 90 12.29 18.91 9.17
N LEU A 91 11.78 18.12 10.11
CA LEU A 91 11.91 16.66 10.09
C LEU A 91 11.34 16.05 8.80
N LEU A 92 10.14 16.47 8.39
CA LEU A 92 9.52 15.99 7.16
C LEU A 92 10.34 16.36 5.92
N MET A 93 10.91 17.57 5.87
CA MET A 93 11.73 18.02 4.75
C MET A 93 13.10 17.33 4.68
N GLN A 94 13.67 16.95 5.83
CA GLN A 94 14.91 16.16 5.88
C GLN A 94 14.71 14.76 5.28
N VAL A 95 13.56 14.13 5.51
CA VAL A 95 13.22 12.81 4.94
C VAL A 95 12.70 12.93 3.50
N TRP A 96 11.93 13.97 3.20
CA TRP A 96 11.31 14.18 1.89
C TRP A 96 12.33 14.30 0.76
N LYS A 97 13.39 15.11 0.95
CA LYS A 97 14.41 15.33 -0.09
C LYS A 97 15.06 14.02 -0.57
N PRO A 98 15.64 13.17 0.29
CA PRO A 98 16.23 11.90 -0.14
C PRO A 98 15.17 10.90 -0.62
N ALA A 99 13.99 10.85 0.03
CA ALA A 99 12.91 9.95 -0.40
C ALA A 99 12.43 10.28 -1.82
N ARG A 100 12.29 11.57 -2.16
CA ARG A 100 11.93 12.02 -3.50
C ARG A 100 13.00 11.66 -4.53
N ALA A 101 14.28 11.89 -4.22
CA ALA A 101 15.37 11.51 -5.12
C ALA A 101 15.39 10.00 -5.40
N ALA A 102 15.17 9.17 -4.38
CA ALA A 102 15.05 7.73 -4.54
C ALA A 102 13.81 7.33 -5.36
N ALA A 103 12.66 7.97 -5.11
CA ALA A 103 11.44 7.72 -5.88
C ALA A 103 11.59 8.10 -7.36
N GLU A 104 12.26 9.22 -7.66
CA GLU A 104 12.54 9.64 -9.04
C GLU A 104 13.50 8.66 -9.76
N ALA A 105 14.53 8.16 -9.06
CA ALA A 105 15.42 7.14 -9.58
C ALA A 105 14.68 5.82 -9.86
N ASP A 106 13.79 5.41 -8.95
CA ASP A 106 12.95 4.24 -9.12
C ASP A 106 11.97 4.42 -10.29
N ALA A 107 11.33 5.59 -10.40
CA ALA A 107 10.41 5.90 -11.49
C ALA A 107 11.08 5.76 -12.87
N ALA A 108 12.33 6.20 -13.01
CA ALA A 108 13.09 6.07 -14.24
C ALA A 108 13.32 4.59 -14.63
N ILE A 109 13.62 3.73 -13.65
CA ILE A 109 13.81 2.29 -13.87
C ILE A 109 12.47 1.64 -14.26
N LEU A 110 11.40 1.96 -13.54
CA LEU A 110 10.07 1.39 -13.82
C LEU A 110 9.56 1.83 -15.19
N ALA A 111 9.82 3.08 -15.60
CA ALA A 111 9.49 3.56 -16.95
C ALA A 111 10.28 2.81 -18.04
N GLN A 112 11.55 2.49 -17.82
CA GLN A 112 12.31 1.66 -18.77
C GLN A 112 11.74 0.25 -18.91
N MET A 113 11.31 -0.35 -17.79
CA MET A 113 10.64 -1.66 -17.80
C MET A 113 9.31 -1.61 -18.56
N LEU A 114 8.52 -0.56 -18.36
CA LEU A 114 7.27 -0.33 -19.10
C LEU A 114 7.50 -0.25 -20.62
N HIS A 115 8.49 0.54 -21.06
CA HIS A 115 8.83 0.64 -22.47
C HIS A 115 9.40 -0.68 -23.04
N SER A 116 10.11 -1.46 -22.23
CA SER A 116 10.63 -2.77 -22.63
C SER A 116 9.52 -3.78 -22.91
N ASP A 117 8.37 -3.63 -22.24
CA ASP A 117 7.17 -4.44 -22.46
C ASP A 117 6.32 -3.96 -23.66
N GLY A 118 6.79 -2.96 -24.41
CA GLY A 118 6.12 -2.45 -25.62
C GLY A 118 5.05 -1.38 -25.39
N PHE A 119 4.95 -0.84 -24.17
CA PHE A 119 4.03 0.27 -23.88
C PHE A 119 4.70 1.62 -24.15
N GLU A 120 4.14 2.38 -25.09
CA GLU A 120 4.53 3.75 -25.37
C GLU A 120 3.65 4.71 -24.55
N GLY A 121 4.12 5.14 -23.38
CA GLY A 121 3.38 6.06 -22.53
C GLY A 121 4.11 6.41 -21.22
N PRO A 122 3.68 7.48 -20.51
CA PRO A 122 4.22 7.78 -19.19
C PRO A 122 3.84 6.68 -18.19
N LEU A 123 4.69 6.46 -17.20
CA LEU A 123 4.38 5.59 -16.08
C LEU A 123 3.26 6.23 -15.23
N GLU A 124 2.11 5.58 -15.21
CA GLU A 124 0.94 6.03 -14.47
C GLU A 124 0.89 5.44 -13.04
N PRO A 125 0.17 6.05 -12.09
CA PRO A 125 0.16 5.63 -10.68
C PRO A 125 -0.27 4.17 -10.44
N TRP A 126 -1.15 3.62 -11.28
CA TRP A 126 -1.67 2.26 -11.13
C TRP A 126 -0.67 1.18 -11.57
N ASP A 127 0.34 1.52 -12.37
CA ASP A 127 1.36 0.57 -12.83
C ASP A 127 2.54 0.45 -11.86
N TRP A 128 2.69 1.41 -10.95
CA TRP A 128 3.79 1.46 -9.98
C TRP A 128 3.93 0.16 -9.19
N HIS A 129 2.84 -0.37 -8.64
CA HIS A 129 2.85 -1.60 -7.83
C HIS A 129 3.24 -2.83 -8.64
N PHE A 130 2.76 -2.93 -9.89
CA PHE A 130 3.04 -4.06 -10.77
C PHE A 130 4.53 -4.10 -11.14
N TYR A 131 5.07 -2.99 -11.64
CA TYR A 131 6.49 -2.94 -12.04
C TYR A 131 7.44 -3.00 -10.84
N SER A 132 7.03 -2.48 -9.67
CA SER A 132 7.81 -2.63 -8.44
C SER A 132 7.96 -4.10 -8.04
N ASN A 133 6.90 -4.90 -8.18
CA ASN A 133 6.96 -6.33 -7.90
C ASN A 133 7.83 -7.09 -8.91
N LEU A 134 7.70 -6.78 -10.21
CA LEU A 134 8.55 -7.36 -11.25
C LEU A 134 10.04 -7.01 -11.01
N ARG A 135 10.32 -5.77 -10.59
CA ARG A 135 11.69 -5.35 -10.24
C ARG A 135 12.22 -6.10 -9.02
N ARG A 136 11.41 -6.32 -7.99
CA ARG A 136 11.80 -7.12 -6.81
C ARG A 136 12.14 -8.56 -7.18
N GLN A 137 11.33 -9.19 -8.03
CA GLN A 137 11.61 -10.52 -8.55
C GLN A 137 12.93 -10.53 -9.34
N LYS A 138 13.15 -9.57 -10.25
CA LYS A 138 14.39 -9.49 -11.04
C LYS A 138 15.66 -9.24 -10.19
N LEU A 139 15.58 -8.42 -9.16
CA LEU A 139 16.75 -8.04 -8.35
C LEU A 139 17.07 -9.01 -7.21
N HIS A 140 16.05 -9.64 -6.64
CA HIS A 140 16.19 -10.40 -5.41
C HIS A 140 15.66 -11.84 -5.51
N ASP A 141 15.10 -12.23 -6.66
CA ASP A 141 14.47 -13.55 -6.87
C ASP A 141 13.41 -13.86 -5.80
N LEU A 142 12.68 -12.82 -5.38
CA LEU A 142 11.65 -12.90 -4.35
C LEU A 142 10.26 -12.82 -4.96
N ASP A 143 9.47 -13.89 -4.81
CA ASP A 143 8.05 -13.90 -5.13
C ASP A 143 7.18 -13.89 -3.86
N GLU A 144 6.27 -12.93 -3.78
CA GLU A 144 5.31 -12.81 -2.69
C GLU A 144 4.28 -13.96 -2.71
N ALA A 145 3.98 -14.51 -3.89
CA ALA A 145 3.08 -15.67 -4.01
C ALA A 145 3.69 -16.94 -3.40
N GLU A 146 5.00 -17.13 -3.55
CA GLU A 146 5.75 -18.23 -2.95
C GLU A 146 5.92 -18.06 -1.44
N LEU A 147 5.99 -16.82 -0.94
CA LEU A 147 6.13 -16.54 0.49
C LEU A 147 4.82 -16.73 1.28
N LYS A 148 3.67 -16.51 0.64
CA LYS A 148 2.35 -16.51 1.28
C LYS A 148 2.02 -17.80 2.08
N PRO A 149 2.33 -19.02 1.62
CA PRO A 149 2.11 -20.24 2.39
C PRO A 149 2.92 -20.32 3.69
N TYR A 150 4.08 -19.67 3.74
CA TYR A 150 4.95 -19.64 4.93
C TYR A 150 4.47 -18.64 5.98
N LEU A 151 3.77 -17.58 5.58
CA LEU A 151 3.25 -16.53 6.46
C LEU A 151 1.84 -16.84 6.99
N GLN A 152 1.70 -18.01 7.62
CA GLN A 152 0.43 -18.40 8.25
C GLN A 152 0.13 -17.57 9.49
N LEU A 153 -1.08 -17.02 9.58
CA LEU A 153 -1.52 -16.16 10.68
C LEU A 153 -1.26 -16.78 12.06
N ASP A 154 -1.54 -18.06 12.23
CA ASP A 154 -1.36 -18.75 13.51
C ASP A 154 0.11 -18.81 13.93
N ARG A 155 1.01 -19.11 12.97
CA ARG A 155 2.47 -19.17 13.21
C ARG A 155 3.06 -17.79 13.46
N MET A 156 2.61 -16.77 12.74
CA MET A 156 3.04 -15.39 12.96
C MET A 156 2.57 -14.84 14.30
N ALA A 157 1.32 -15.14 14.70
CA ALA A 157 0.79 -14.74 16.00
C ALA A 157 1.53 -15.43 17.15
N GLU A 158 1.86 -16.71 17.00
CA GLU A 158 2.69 -17.45 17.95
C GLU A 158 4.11 -16.88 18.03
N GLY A 159 4.76 -16.66 16.87
CA GLY A 159 6.10 -16.08 16.79
C GLY A 159 6.19 -14.70 17.44
N SER A 160 5.22 -13.82 17.17
CA SER A 160 5.13 -12.50 17.81
C SER A 160 4.96 -12.59 19.34
N GLN A 161 4.18 -13.56 19.82
CA GLN A 161 4.04 -13.80 21.27
C GLN A 161 5.34 -14.30 21.88
N ILE A 162 6.03 -15.24 21.25
CA ILE A 162 7.33 -15.75 21.72
C ILE A 162 8.34 -14.60 21.81
N PHE A 163 8.44 -13.79 20.75
CA PHE A 163 9.32 -12.62 20.72
C PHE A 163 8.94 -11.60 21.80
N GLY A 164 7.65 -11.34 21.98
CA GLY A 164 7.15 -10.46 23.05
C GLY A 164 7.54 -10.92 24.45
N ARG A 165 7.60 -12.24 24.68
CA ARG A 165 8.06 -12.82 25.95
C ARG A 165 9.57 -12.72 26.12
N SER A 166 10.35 -12.93 25.06
CA SER A 166 11.82 -12.86 25.15
C SER A 166 12.33 -11.45 25.38
N MET A 167 11.63 -10.43 24.85
CA MET A 167 11.97 -9.02 25.03
C MET A 167 11.41 -8.41 26.33
N ALA A 168 10.49 -9.11 27.00
CA ALA A 168 9.92 -8.64 28.25
C ALA A 168 10.94 -8.72 29.38
N LYS A 169 11.09 -7.63 30.15
CA LYS A 169 11.96 -7.58 31.34
C LYS A 169 11.49 -8.47 32.49
N SER A 170 10.30 -9.07 32.38
CA SER A 170 9.69 -10.00 33.34
C SER A 170 9.06 -11.18 32.61
N VAL A 171 8.83 -12.29 33.31
CA VAL A 171 8.20 -13.49 32.74
C VAL A 171 6.74 -13.18 32.41
N VAL A 172 6.47 -12.86 31.14
CA VAL A 172 5.11 -12.65 30.64
C VAL A 172 4.60 -13.97 30.07
N LEU A 173 3.44 -14.43 30.53
CA LEU A 173 2.78 -15.62 30.00
C LEU A 173 1.53 -15.21 29.23
N ILE A 174 1.54 -15.45 27.91
CA ILE A 174 0.43 -15.14 27.01
C ILE A 174 -0.32 -16.43 26.68
N ARG A 175 -1.53 -16.62 27.18
CA ARG A 175 -2.34 -17.81 26.88
C ARG A 175 -3.58 -17.43 26.09
N ARG A 176 -4.01 -18.31 25.17
CA ARG A 176 -5.32 -18.15 24.52
C ARG A 176 -6.41 -18.22 25.60
N ALA A 177 -7.31 -17.24 25.61
CA ALA A 177 -8.37 -17.18 26.60
C ALA A 177 -9.33 -18.37 26.40
N ARG A 178 -9.57 -19.15 27.47
CA ARG A 178 -10.56 -20.24 27.46
C ARG A 178 -12.00 -19.74 27.55
N ARG A 179 -12.20 -18.57 28.19
CA ARG A 179 -13.49 -17.90 28.31
C ARG A 179 -13.47 -16.67 27.41
N ILE A 180 -14.36 -16.66 26.41
CA ILE A 180 -14.51 -15.55 25.47
C ILE A 180 -15.40 -14.50 26.15
N PRO A 181 -14.97 -13.23 26.31
CA PRO A 181 -15.86 -12.13 26.66
C PRO A 181 -16.93 -11.99 25.58
N ASP A 182 -18.18 -11.67 25.93
CA ASP A 182 -19.29 -11.58 24.97
C ASP A 182 -18.93 -10.64 23.81
N SER A 183 -18.56 -11.24 22.68
CA SER A 183 -17.95 -10.55 21.55
C SER A 183 -18.96 -10.45 20.42
N ARG A 184 -19.20 -9.25 19.92
CA ARG A 184 -20.12 -9.01 18.79
C ARG A 184 -19.65 -9.61 17.46
N GLN A 185 -18.41 -10.11 17.37
CA GLN A 185 -17.82 -10.65 16.14
C GLN A 185 -17.16 -12.02 16.39
N PRO A 186 -17.59 -13.09 15.71
CA PRO A 186 -17.09 -14.45 15.95
C PRO A 186 -15.62 -14.67 15.53
N ALA A 187 -15.04 -13.76 14.74
CA ALA A 187 -13.65 -13.85 14.29
C ALA A 187 -12.62 -13.28 15.29
N GLN A 188 -13.05 -12.64 16.38
CA GLN A 188 -12.14 -12.02 17.34
C GLN A 188 -11.46 -13.07 18.24
N ARG A 189 -10.14 -12.94 18.42
CA ARG A 189 -9.32 -13.82 19.27
C ARG A 189 -8.91 -13.09 20.54
N TYR A 190 -9.09 -13.74 21.68
CA TYR A 190 -8.74 -13.18 22.99
C TYR A 190 -7.56 -13.93 23.62
N HIS A 191 -6.65 -13.17 24.22
CA HIS A 191 -5.49 -13.69 24.92
C HIS A 191 -5.43 -13.10 26.33
N GLN A 192 -5.16 -13.96 27.32
CA GLN A 192 -4.89 -13.55 28.69
C GLN A 192 -3.39 -13.36 28.85
N VAL A 193 -3.00 -12.20 29.36
CA VAL A 193 -1.61 -11.84 29.63
C VAL A 193 -1.41 -11.85 31.13
N HIS A 194 -0.60 -12.79 31.61
CA HIS A 194 -0.15 -12.84 32.99
C HIS A 194 1.25 -12.24 33.06
N ARG A 195 1.48 -11.33 34.01
CA ARG A 195 2.78 -10.76 34.34
C ARG A 195 3.39 -11.47 35.54
#